data_AF-A0A9D4FP11-F1
#
_entry.id   AF-A0A9D4FP11-F1
#
_cell.length_a   1.000
_cell.length_b   1.000
_cell.length_c   1.000
_cell.angle_alpha   90.00
_cell.angle_beta   90.00
_cell.angle_gamma   90.00
#
_symmetry.space_group_name_H-M   'P 1'
#
loop_
_entity.id
_entity.type
_entity.pdbx_description
1 polymer ?
#
loop_
_entity_poly.entity_id
_entity_poly.type
_entity_poly.pdbx_seq_one_letter_code
_entity_poly.pdbx_strand_id
1 'polypeptide(L)'
;MDLNGCAFHWAQAVLRKVKDVGLQTTCERREGVHDLIIKLLALPFLLGPHIPRAFDCLRDKAEGNTVQMRSLFEYVENQWIESTLWSESEWSVYKQTVRTNNDTEGKLIIILHIAT
;
A
#
# COMPACT_ATOMS: atom_id res chain seq x y z
N MET A 1 21.93 -8.32 8.05
CA MET A 1 20.62 -7.90 8.59
C MET A 1 19.73 -7.79 7.39
N ASP A 2 19.05 -8.88 7.07
CA ASP A 2 18.23 -8.96 5.87
C ASP A 2 16.95 -8.18 6.17
N LEU A 3 16.94 -6.93 5.72
CA LEU A 3 15.74 -6.13 5.67
C LEU A 3 14.81 -6.81 4.65
N ASN A 4 13.95 -7.71 5.12
CA ASN A 4 12.85 -8.21 4.30
C ASN A 4 11.75 -7.15 4.33
N GLY A 5 11.38 -6.61 3.16
CA GLY A 5 10.34 -5.61 3.00
C GLY A 5 8.96 -6.19 3.31
N CYS A 6 8.63 -6.41 4.58
CA CYS A 6 7.36 -7.05 4.93
C CYS A 6 6.15 -6.16 4.58
N ALA A 7 5.00 -6.79 4.28
CA ALA A 7 3.73 -6.10 4.01
C ALA A 7 3.33 -5.09 5.10
N PHE A 8 3.82 -5.26 6.32
CA PHE A 8 3.65 -4.30 7.40
C PHE A 8 4.38 -2.97 7.16
N HIS A 9 5.63 -2.99 6.73
CA HIS A 9 6.38 -1.77 6.41
C HIS A 9 5.82 -1.07 5.16
N TRP A 10 5.40 -1.85 4.16
CA TRP A 10 4.62 -1.34 3.03
C TRP A 10 3.38 -0.57 3.50
N ALA A 11 2.52 -1.23 4.29
CA ALA A 11 1.28 -0.63 4.76
C ALA A 11 1.56 0.64 5.59
N GLN A 12 2.57 0.61 6.45
CA GLN A 12 2.98 1.76 7.24
C GLN A 12 3.48 2.93 6.37
N ALA A 13 4.26 2.67 5.32
CA ALA A 13 4.76 3.70 4.42
C ALA A 13 3.64 4.35 3.60
N VAL A 14 2.75 3.53 3.03
CA VAL A 14 1.59 4.01 2.25
C VAL A 14 0.64 4.83 3.14
N LEU A 15 0.32 4.35 4.36
CA LEU A 15 -0.58 5.06 5.27
C LEU A 15 0.02 6.38 5.78
N ARG A 16 1.33 6.44 6.01
CA ARG A 16 2.01 7.71 6.31
C ARG A 16 1.87 8.68 5.14
N LYS A 17 2.12 8.22 3.92
CA LYS A 17 1.97 9.07 2.74
C LYS A 17 0.54 9.56 2.55
N VAL A 18 -0.48 8.70 2.76
CA VAL A 18 -1.91 9.08 2.74
C VAL A 18 -2.20 10.24 3.70
N LYS A 19 -1.64 10.19 4.92
CA LYS A 19 -1.75 11.29 5.88
C LYS A 19 -1.04 12.54 5.39
N ASP A 20 0.19 12.41 4.91
CA ASP A 20 1.03 13.54 4.48
C ASP A 20 0.42 14.31 3.30
N VAL A 21 -0.27 13.62 2.38
CA VAL A 21 -0.97 14.25 1.26
C VAL A 21 -2.40 14.72 1.61
N GLY A 22 -2.85 14.55 2.86
CA GLY A 22 -4.15 15.03 3.33
C GLY A 22 -5.34 14.16 2.91
N LEU A 23 -5.13 12.90 2.54
CA LEU A 23 -6.20 11.95 2.18
C LEU A 23 -6.81 11.21 3.37
N GLN A 24 -6.24 11.38 4.58
CA GLN A 24 -6.67 10.66 5.79
C GLN A 24 -8.18 10.81 6.06
N THR A 25 -8.69 12.04 6.10
CA THR A 25 -10.11 12.29 6.40
C THR A 25 -11.05 11.74 5.33
N THR A 26 -10.65 11.80 4.05
CA THR A 26 -11.42 11.22 2.94
C THR A 26 -11.48 9.69 3.04
N CYS A 27 -10.38 9.06 3.48
CA CYS A 27 -10.34 7.63 3.78
C CYS A 27 -11.24 7.27 4.97
N GLU A 28 -11.15 7.99 6.09
CA GLU A 28 -11.95 7.74 7.30
C GLU A 28 -13.46 7.81 6.99
N ARG A 29 -13.87 8.75 6.14
CA ARG A 29 -15.25 8.89 5.67
C ARG A 29 -15.65 7.90 4.59
N ARG A 30 -14.71 7.06 4.12
CA ARG A 30 -14.89 6.07 3.04
C ARG A 30 -15.43 6.67 1.74
N GLU A 31 -15.08 7.92 1.47
CA GLU A 31 -15.55 8.64 0.29
C GLU A 31 -14.62 8.35 -0.91
N GLY A 32 -15.21 8.21 -2.11
CA GLY A 32 -14.60 8.23 -3.45
C GLY A 32 -13.30 7.45 -3.68
N VAL A 33 -12.22 7.89 -3.05
CA VAL A 33 -10.84 7.44 -3.17
C VAL A 33 -10.44 6.30 -2.22
N HIS A 34 -11.23 6.03 -1.19
CA HIS A 34 -10.95 5.01 -0.17
C HIS A 34 -10.66 3.63 -0.80
N ASP A 35 -11.48 3.19 -1.75
CA ASP A 35 -11.33 1.87 -2.38
C ASP A 35 -10.04 1.72 -3.19
N LEU A 36 -9.54 2.80 -3.79
CA LEU A 36 -8.26 2.79 -4.49
C LEU A 36 -7.10 2.62 -3.52
N ILE A 37 -7.17 3.28 -2.36
CA ILE A 37 -6.13 3.20 -1.31
C ILE A 37 -6.10 1.82 -0.67
N ILE A 38 -7.27 1.21 -0.42
CA ILE A 38 -7.33 -0.18 0.07
C ILE A 38 -6.75 -1.15 -0.95
N LYS A 39 -7.06 -0.99 -2.24
CA LYS A 39 -6.48 -1.82 -3.31
C LYS A 39 -4.97 -1.62 -3.45
N LEU A 40 -4.49 -0.40 -3.26
CA LEU A 40 -3.06 -0.08 -3.21
C LEU A 40 -2.38 -0.80 -2.04
N LEU A 41 -2.96 -0.71 -0.83
CA LEU A 41 -2.47 -1.42 0.35
C LEU A 41 -2.45 -2.95 0.17
N ALA A 42 -3.30 -3.49 -0.72
CA ALA A 42 -3.37 -4.91 -0.99
C ALA A 42 -2.33 -5.44 -2.01
N LEU A 43 -1.54 -4.58 -2.66
CA LEU A 43 -0.54 -5.00 -3.65
C LEU A 43 0.44 -6.10 -3.18
N PRO A 44 0.97 -6.09 -1.94
CA PRO A 44 1.90 -7.13 -1.47
C PRO A 44 1.31 -8.53 -1.46
N PHE A 45 -0.02 -8.67 -1.49
CA PHE A 45 -0.68 -9.98 -1.49
C PHE A 45 -0.77 -10.59 -2.89
N LEU A 46 -0.38 -9.86 -3.93
CA LEU A 46 -0.27 -10.38 -5.29
C LEU A 46 1.07 -11.09 -5.49
N LEU A 47 1.09 -12.02 -6.45
CA LEU A 47 2.33 -12.60 -6.95
C LEU A 47 3.22 -11.48 -7.50
N GLY A 48 4.51 -11.43 -7.12
CA GLY A 48 5.44 -10.34 -7.45
C GLY A 48 5.33 -9.83 -8.90
N PRO A 49 5.48 -10.70 -9.92
CA PRO A 49 5.30 -10.33 -11.33
C PRO A 49 3.97 -9.67 -11.73
N HIS A 50 2.90 -9.83 -10.94
CA HIS A 50 1.60 -9.20 -11.20
C HIS A 50 1.46 -7.81 -10.55
N ILE A 51 2.35 -7.45 -9.64
CA ILE A 51 2.29 -6.20 -8.88
C ILE A 51 2.39 -4.98 -9.81
N PRO A 52 3.37 -4.86 -10.73
CA PRO A 52 3.49 -3.67 -11.58
C PRO A 52 2.23 -3.43 -12.41
N ARG A 53 1.72 -4.48 -13.05
CA ARG A 53 0.49 -4.41 -13.85
C ARG A 53 -0.73 -4.01 -13.00
N ALA A 54 -0.85 -4.54 -11.78
CA ALA A 54 -1.95 -4.16 -10.89
C ALA A 54 -1.82 -2.71 -10.42
N PHE A 55 -0.60 -2.25 -10.16
CA PHE A 55 -0.30 -0.85 -9.83
C PHE A 55 -0.68 0.09 -10.97
N ASP A 56 -0.28 -0.20 -12.22
CA ASP A 56 -0.64 0.60 -13.40
C ASP A 56 -2.17 0.74 -13.52
N CYS A 57 -2.90 -0.37 -13.41
CA CYS A 57 -4.37 -0.36 -13.46
C CYS A 57 -5.03 0.49 -12.35
N LEU A 58 -4.36 0.66 -11.20
CA LEU A 58 -4.82 1.54 -10.13
C LEU A 58 -4.40 2.99 -10.38
N ARG A 59 -3.19 3.22 -10.93
CA ARG A 59 -2.68 4.54 -11.31
C ARG A 59 -3.58 5.20 -12.35
N ASP A 60 -3.96 4.48 -13.41
CA ASP A 60 -4.84 5.01 -14.47
C ASP A 60 -6.19 5.49 -13.90
N LYS A 61 -6.70 4.81 -12.87
CA LYS A 61 -7.92 5.24 -12.16
C LYS A 61 -7.66 6.47 -11.29
N ALA A 62 -6.48 6.58 -10.71
CA ALA A 62 -6.04 7.71 -9.90
C ALA A 62 -5.75 8.98 -10.73
N GLU A 63 -5.39 8.88 -12.01
CA GLU A 63 -5.14 10.05 -12.88
C GLU A 63 -6.37 10.96 -13.03
N GLY A 64 -7.57 10.39 -13.04
CA GLY A 64 -8.83 11.13 -13.04
C GLY A 64 -9.27 11.67 -11.67
N ASN A 65 -8.49 11.46 -10.61
CA ASN A 65 -8.81 11.88 -9.24
C ASN A 65 -8.07 13.19 -8.84
N THR A 66 -7.96 13.44 -7.54
CA THR A 66 -7.38 14.66 -6.97
C THR A 66 -5.85 14.70 -7.10
N VAL A 67 -5.27 15.91 -6.98
CA VAL A 67 -3.80 16.12 -6.96
C VAL A 67 -3.12 15.26 -5.87
N GLN A 68 -3.79 15.13 -4.71
CA GLN A 68 -3.32 14.34 -3.59
C GLN A 68 -3.20 12.86 -3.96
N MET A 69 -4.14 12.34 -4.74
CA MET A 69 -4.10 10.95 -5.20
C MET A 69 -2.93 10.71 -6.16
N ARG A 70 -2.71 11.63 -7.11
CA ARG A 70 -1.55 11.55 -8.01
C ARG A 70 -0.24 11.55 -7.23
N SER A 71 -0.09 12.44 -6.24
CA SER A 71 1.10 12.50 -5.39
C SER A 71 1.34 11.23 -4.55
N LEU A 72 0.27 10.53 -4.13
CA LEU A 72 0.38 9.23 -3.47
C LEU A 72 0.92 8.16 -4.42
N PHE A 73 0.37 8.08 -5.64
CA PHE A 73 0.80 7.10 -6.64
C PHE A 73 2.22 7.35 -7.14
N GLU A 74 2.60 8.61 -7.41
CA GLU A 74 3.97 9.00 -7.75
C GLU A 74 4.96 8.57 -6.66
N TYR A 75 4.61 8.75 -5.38
CA TYR A 75 5.46 8.28 -4.29
C TYR A 75 5.64 6.75 -4.31
N VAL A 76 4.56 6.00 -4.49
CA VAL A 76 4.63 4.53 -4.51
C VAL A 76 5.46 4.03 -5.68
N GLU A 77 5.25 4.61 -6.87
CA GLU A 77 5.99 4.28 -8.08
C GLU A 77 7.50 4.45 -7.86
N ASN A 78 7.92 5.65 -7.46
CA ASN A 78 9.33 6.00 -7.27
C ASN A 78 10.03 5.22 -6.14
N GLN A 79 9.30 4.79 -5.11
CA GLN A 79 9.91 4.18 -3.92
C GLN A 79 9.85 2.67 -3.88
N TRP A 80 8.87 2.07 -4.58
CA TRP A 80 8.58 0.64 -4.46
C TRP A 80 8.47 -0.10 -5.79
N ILE A 81 7.99 0.55 -6.84
CA ILE A 81 7.82 -0.09 -8.16
C ILE A 81 9.11 0.06 -8.98
N GLU A 82 9.62 1.29 -9.09
CA GLU A 82 10.85 1.60 -9.84
C GLU A 82 12.10 1.56 -8.95
N SER A 83 11.95 1.05 -7.72
CA SER A 83 13.03 1.01 -6.74
C SER A 83 14.14 0.06 -7.20
N THR A 84 15.38 0.54 -7.20
CA THR A 84 16.55 -0.33 -7.40
C THR A 84 16.97 -1.05 -6.12
N LEU A 85 16.37 -0.68 -4.98
CA LEU A 85 16.67 -1.21 -3.66
C LEU A 85 15.84 -2.47 -3.32
N TRP A 86 14.69 -2.64 -3.96
CA TRP A 86 13.74 -3.71 -3.67
C TRP A 86 13.07 -4.18 -4.96
N SER A 87 13.18 -5.46 -5.25
CA SER A 87 12.36 -6.13 -6.26
C SER A 87 10.96 -6.42 -5.74
N GLU A 88 9.98 -6.53 -6.64
CA GLU A 88 8.58 -6.78 -6.31
C GLU A 88 8.36 -8.12 -5.60
N SER A 89 9.29 -9.07 -5.82
CA SER A 89 9.27 -10.37 -5.17
C SER A 89 9.77 -10.32 -3.71
N GLU A 90 10.55 -9.31 -3.33
CA GLU A 90 11.11 -9.17 -1.97
C GLU A 90 10.09 -8.58 -0.98
N TRP A 91 9.13 -7.79 -1.46
CA TRP A 91 8.07 -7.24 -0.62
C TRP A 91 6.69 -7.88 -0.83
N SER A 92 6.56 -8.78 -1.80
CA SER A 92 5.40 -9.66 -1.91
C SER A 92 5.37 -10.70 -0.78
N VAL A 93 4.22 -10.83 -0.13
CA VAL A 93 3.93 -11.86 0.89
C VAL A 93 3.09 -13.02 0.32
N TYR A 94 2.97 -13.08 -1.01
CA TYR A 94 2.26 -14.17 -1.69
C TYR A 94 2.96 -15.51 -1.43
N LYS A 95 2.19 -16.52 -0.99
CA LYS A 95 2.66 -17.87 -0.59
C LYS A 95 3.69 -17.94 0.57
N GLN A 96 3.97 -16.86 1.29
CA GLN A 96 4.75 -16.97 2.53
C GLN A 96 3.93 -17.70 3.61
N THR A 97 4.50 -18.74 4.21
CA THR A 97 3.86 -19.67 5.17
C THR A 97 3.41 -18.98 6.46
N VAL A 98 4.02 -17.82 6.78
CA VAL A 98 3.57 -16.94 7.86
C VAL A 98 2.47 -16.03 7.31
N ARG A 99 1.24 -16.54 7.37
CA ARG A 99 0.03 -15.76 7.13
C ARG A 99 -0.56 -15.36 8.49
N THR A 100 -1.04 -14.12 8.56
CA THR A 100 -1.95 -13.56 9.58
C THR A 100 -1.38 -13.25 10.98
N ASN A 101 -1.30 -11.94 11.26
CA ASN A 101 -1.78 -11.30 12.50
C ASN A 101 -1.05 -11.57 13.84
N ASN A 102 -0.41 -12.71 14.08
CA ASN A 102 -0.15 -13.13 15.48
C ASN A 102 1.31 -13.36 15.91
N ASP A 103 2.32 -12.77 15.25
CA ASP A 103 3.70 -12.82 15.78
C ASP A 103 4.38 -11.45 15.90
N THR A 104 3.66 -10.38 15.55
CA THR A 104 3.95 -9.00 15.97
C THR A 104 2.61 -8.34 16.30
N GLU A 105 1.95 -8.88 17.32
CA GLU A 105 0.75 -8.30 17.91
C GLU A 105 1.00 -6.83 18.27
N GLY A 106 0.27 -5.91 17.63
CA GLY A 106 0.26 -4.51 18.05
C GLY A 106 -0.29 -3.48 17.05
N LYS A 107 -0.35 -3.76 15.74
CA LYS A 107 -0.72 -2.70 14.76
C LYS A 107 -1.71 -3.06 13.66
N LEU A 108 -2.05 -4.34 13.44
CA LEU A 108 -3.13 -4.68 12.50
C LEU A 108 -4.51 -4.22 13.01
N ILE A 109 -4.67 -4.06 14.34
CA ILE A 109 -5.87 -3.48 14.97
C ILE A 109 -6.07 -2.00 14.61
N ILE A 110 -5.01 -1.28 14.21
CA ILE A 110 -5.12 0.14 13.82
C ILE A 110 -5.79 0.27 12.44
N ILE A 111 -5.75 -0.76 11.59
CA ILE A 111 -6.46 -0.73 10.28
C ILE A 111 -7.98 -0.72 10.48
N LEU A 112 -8.49 -1.26 11.58
CA LEU A 112 -9.92 -1.22 11.93
C LEU A 112 -10.30 0.07 12.68
N HIS A 113 -9.40 0.64 13.49
CA HIS A 113 -9.72 1.83 14.30
C HIS A 113 -9.63 3.17 13.54
N ILE A 114 -8.99 3.20 12.37
CA ILE A 114 -9.05 4.38 11.47
C ILE A 114 -10.26 4.27 10.51
N ALA A 115 -11.01 3.16 10.56
CA ALA A 115 -12.15 2.88 9.69
C ALA A 115 -13.50 2.77 10.43
N THR A 116 -13.57 3.27 11.67
CA THR A 116 -14.75 3.39 12.54
C THR A 116 -14.87 4.79 13.11
#